data_AF-A0A317CAB1-F1
#
_entry.id   AF-A0A317CAB1-F1
#
_cell.length_a   1.000
_cell.length_b   1.000
_cell.length_c   1.000
_cell.angle_alpha   90.00
_cell.angle_beta   90.00
_cell.angle_gamma   90.00
#
_symmetry.space_group_name_H-M   'P 1'
#
loop_
_entity.id
_entity.type
_entity.pdbx_description
1 polymer ?
#
loop_
_entity_poly.entity_id
_entity_poly.type
_entity_poly.pdbx_seq_one_letter_code
_entity_poly.pdbx_strand_id
1 'polypeptide(L)'
;MDELLVATEAQLLESHGFRSKPQMQRLLKYLIKHSYDNNETALQQKEIAIECLGRTSDFIPSQDPIVRIEAVRLRKLLDAFYEDSQQTLPYRMSLPKGSYRIRFSRNEDNTLTSGIGLLLVCQAPKHASKSTLTLMSKIRHTLSDRLSCFHHLELMVEHLPKHQVAQKGSIHFLAEKQHDYVLRVEVVDDRQGGCLVSSVLIHRISQEILWSNSTLVSANNRTESLEVFYKNLVRSLVADSFGLLGQHWSNFTTQEGLDSLPSQQRSWAYLIGLVKKPSAKLAKNYLDFLNIRLRKYPQDYIAYAGYSHLAFYDLVFNFGLMDESLDERCERLLKIVGEHPTYDFFTVLLGVYCFMAGKYKDAKVYLETGVRLNPYNTCWGFFYGGVLFFMGEREKGISVINECNKDFGDSHALPGYYLLPEFLYHLDQEDPQKVLQMGMKLGLSTEQWSDIGALKSHPDLLEYCWRAVKPALLQP
;
A
#
# COMPACT_ATOMS: atom_id res chain seq x y z
N MET A 1 12.50 9.20 -31.09
CA MET A 1 12.34 9.81 -29.75
C MET A 1 10.90 10.27 -29.63
N ASP A 2 10.24 9.97 -28.51
CA ASP A 2 8.85 10.34 -28.24
C ASP A 2 8.66 11.87 -28.32
N GLU A 3 7.63 12.35 -29.02
CA GLU A 3 7.34 13.78 -29.19
C GLU A 3 7.14 14.50 -27.84
N LEU A 4 6.55 13.82 -26.86
CA LEU A 4 6.35 14.36 -25.51
C LEU A 4 7.67 14.46 -24.74
N LEU A 5 8.62 13.57 -25.03
CA LEU A 5 9.95 13.62 -24.43
C LEU A 5 10.76 14.79 -25.02
N VAL A 6 10.66 15.02 -26.33
CA VAL A 6 11.28 16.18 -27.00
C VAL A 6 10.72 17.49 -26.42
N ALA A 7 9.40 17.58 -26.23
CA ALA A 7 8.77 18.75 -25.63
C ALA A 7 9.21 18.98 -24.17
N THR A 8 9.28 17.90 -23.38
CA THR A 8 9.79 17.94 -21.99
C THR A 8 11.23 18.45 -21.95
N GLU A 9 12.09 17.92 -22.81
CA GLU A 9 13.50 18.34 -22.91
C GLU A 9 13.60 19.84 -23.23
N ALA A 10 12.87 20.32 -24.24
CA ALA A 10 12.91 21.72 -24.64
C ALA A 10 12.51 22.66 -23.50
N GLN A 11 11.38 22.38 -22.83
CA GLN A 11 10.89 23.21 -21.72
C GLN A 11 11.84 23.20 -20.52
N LEU A 12 12.42 22.05 -20.19
CA LEU A 12 13.39 21.96 -19.10
C LEU A 12 14.66 22.76 -19.40
N LEU A 13 15.16 22.73 -20.63
CA LEU A 13 16.35 23.48 -21.04
C LEU A 13 16.12 25.00 -21.07
N GLU A 14 14.89 25.44 -21.35
CA GLU A 14 14.49 26.85 -21.34
C GLU A 14 14.22 27.41 -19.94
N SER A 15 14.08 26.54 -18.94
CA SER A 15 13.84 26.92 -17.55
C SER A 15 14.93 27.82 -16.97
N HIS A 16 14.56 28.64 -15.98
CA HIS A 16 15.47 29.58 -15.32
C HIS A 16 16.76 28.91 -14.78
N GLY A 17 16.64 27.69 -14.24
CA GLY A 17 17.78 26.93 -13.70
C GLY A 17 18.76 26.41 -14.76
N PHE A 18 18.29 26.12 -15.98
CA PHE A 18 19.09 25.52 -17.05
C PHE A 18 19.53 26.52 -18.13
N ARG A 19 18.74 27.58 -18.38
CA ARG A 19 18.98 28.53 -19.48
C ARG A 19 20.36 29.21 -19.42
N SER A 20 20.87 29.46 -18.22
CA SER A 20 22.17 30.11 -17.99
C SER A 20 23.37 29.15 -17.90
N LYS A 21 23.18 27.83 -18.11
CA LYS A 21 24.21 26.79 -17.89
C LYS A 21 24.46 25.90 -19.11
N PRO A 22 25.18 26.38 -20.15
CA PRO A 22 25.39 25.65 -21.41
C PRO A 22 26.02 24.26 -21.27
N GLN A 23 26.96 24.09 -20.32
CA GLN A 23 27.59 22.78 -20.08
C GLN A 23 26.60 21.75 -19.51
N MET A 24 25.68 22.19 -18.64
CA MET A 24 24.62 21.32 -18.09
C MET A 24 23.59 20.97 -19.14
N GLN A 25 23.25 21.89 -20.03
CA GLN A 25 22.41 21.59 -21.18
C GLN A 25 23.06 20.55 -22.08
N ARG A 26 24.34 20.72 -22.44
CA ARG A 26 25.08 19.73 -23.26
C ARG A 26 25.11 18.35 -22.60
N LEU A 27 25.44 18.30 -21.32
CA LEU A 27 25.46 17.04 -20.58
C LEU A 27 24.09 16.38 -20.53
N LEU A 28 23.04 17.12 -20.20
CA LEU A 28 21.68 16.57 -20.15
C LEU A 28 21.23 16.04 -21.52
N LYS A 29 21.44 16.80 -22.60
CA LYS A 29 21.12 16.37 -23.97
C LYS A 29 21.84 15.08 -24.35
N TYR A 30 23.14 15.02 -24.07
CA TYR A 30 23.95 13.84 -24.34
C TYR A 30 23.40 12.62 -23.59
N LEU A 31 23.16 12.75 -22.28
CA LEU A 31 22.67 11.64 -21.47
C LEU A 31 21.23 11.24 -21.85
N ILE A 32 20.34 12.17 -22.20
CA ILE A 32 18.97 11.86 -22.68
C ILE A 32 19.04 11.00 -23.93
N LYS A 33 19.77 11.45 -24.95
CA LYS A 33 19.93 10.75 -26.22
C LYS A 33 20.42 9.32 -26.02
N HIS A 34 21.55 9.15 -25.34
CA HIS A 34 22.15 7.82 -25.15
C HIS A 34 21.40 6.93 -24.17
N SER A 35 20.64 7.52 -23.23
CA SER A 35 19.72 6.75 -22.37
C SER A 35 18.50 6.24 -23.14
N TYR A 36 17.96 7.04 -24.07
CA TYR A 36 16.83 6.66 -24.91
C TYR A 36 17.22 5.56 -25.92
N ASP A 37 18.38 5.69 -26.55
CA ASP A 37 18.89 4.73 -27.54
C ASP A 37 19.43 3.42 -26.92
N ASN A 38 19.35 3.26 -25.59
CA ASN A 38 19.90 2.14 -24.82
C ASN A 38 21.39 1.87 -25.09
N ASN A 39 22.16 2.93 -25.32
CA ASN A 39 23.58 2.84 -25.64
C ASN A 39 24.45 2.87 -24.36
N GLU A 40 24.65 1.70 -23.74
CA GLU A 40 25.41 1.57 -22.49
C GLU A 40 26.88 1.98 -22.61
N THR A 41 27.50 1.81 -23.78
CA THR A 41 28.91 2.18 -23.97
C THR A 41 29.08 3.69 -23.93
N ALA A 42 28.19 4.44 -24.57
CA ALA A 42 28.23 5.91 -24.56
C ALA A 42 27.96 6.53 -23.17
N LEU A 43 27.39 5.76 -22.23
CA LEU A 43 27.11 6.18 -20.84
C LEU A 43 28.24 5.84 -19.86
N GLN A 44 29.34 5.27 -20.33
CA GLN A 44 30.54 5.07 -19.52
C GLN A 44 31.27 6.41 -19.29
N GLN A 45 32.02 6.50 -18.19
CA GLN A 45 32.65 7.77 -17.78
C GLN A 45 33.61 8.31 -18.83
N LYS A 46 34.34 7.43 -19.51
CA LYS A 46 35.36 7.83 -20.46
C LYS A 46 34.74 8.48 -21.70
N GLU A 47 33.67 7.89 -22.19
CA GLU A 47 32.92 8.31 -23.37
C GLU A 47 32.21 9.65 -23.09
N ILE A 48 31.56 9.79 -21.93
CA ILE A 48 30.98 11.07 -21.50
C ILE A 48 32.06 12.16 -21.40
N ALA A 49 33.23 11.84 -20.84
CA ALA A 49 34.32 12.80 -20.68
C ALA A 49 34.81 13.31 -22.04
N ILE A 50 34.98 12.41 -23.01
CA ILE A 50 35.51 12.74 -24.34
C ILE A 50 34.44 13.42 -25.20
N GLU A 51 33.30 12.75 -25.39
CA GLU A 51 32.29 13.16 -26.36
C GLU A 51 31.45 14.35 -25.89
N CYS A 52 31.28 14.53 -24.58
CA CYS A 52 30.43 15.59 -24.02
C CYS A 52 31.21 16.67 -23.26
N LEU A 53 32.26 16.31 -22.52
CA LEU A 53 32.99 17.24 -21.65
C LEU A 53 34.32 17.73 -22.27
N GLY A 54 34.67 17.29 -23.47
CA GLY A 54 35.82 17.78 -24.24
C GLY A 54 37.18 17.30 -23.69
N ARG A 55 37.22 16.14 -23.02
CA ARG A 55 38.48 15.50 -22.62
C ARG A 55 39.11 14.73 -23.78
N THR A 56 40.41 14.49 -23.67
CA THR A 56 41.20 13.71 -24.62
C THR A 56 41.06 12.20 -24.37
N SER A 57 41.45 11.38 -25.35
CA SER A 57 41.26 9.91 -25.34
C SER A 57 42.02 9.16 -24.25
N ASP A 58 43.02 9.81 -23.66
CA ASP A 58 43.82 9.38 -22.52
C ASP A 58 43.12 9.62 -21.15
N PHE A 59 41.87 10.09 -21.13
CA PHE A 59 41.10 10.27 -19.91
C PHE A 59 40.99 8.97 -19.07
N ILE A 60 41.33 9.09 -17.77
CA ILE A 60 41.26 8.00 -16.79
C ILE A 60 40.24 8.35 -15.69
N PRO A 61 39.09 7.65 -15.61
CA PRO A 61 38.01 7.95 -14.66
C PRO A 61 38.39 7.95 -13.17
N SER A 62 39.39 7.15 -12.79
CA SER A 62 39.87 7.07 -11.40
C SER A 62 40.70 8.29 -11.00
N GLN A 63 41.30 9.00 -11.96
CA GLN A 63 42.21 10.12 -11.72
C GLN A 63 41.53 11.49 -11.92
N ASP A 64 40.57 11.61 -12.85
CA ASP A 64 39.81 12.84 -13.08
C ASP A 64 38.31 12.62 -12.74
N PRO A 65 37.79 13.25 -11.65
CA PRO A 65 36.41 13.10 -11.22
C PRO A 65 35.42 13.98 -12.00
N ILE A 66 35.81 14.68 -13.07
CA ILE A 66 34.97 15.68 -13.75
C ILE A 66 33.56 15.17 -14.08
N VAL A 67 33.44 13.94 -14.61
CA VAL A 67 32.14 13.34 -14.96
C VAL A 67 31.28 13.14 -13.72
N ARG A 68 31.88 12.71 -12.61
CA ARG A 68 31.19 12.52 -11.31
C ARG A 68 30.71 13.86 -10.75
N ILE A 69 31.54 14.90 -10.84
CA ILE A 69 31.22 16.25 -10.37
C ILE A 69 30.06 16.85 -11.17
N GLU A 70 30.13 16.78 -12.50
CA GLU A 70 29.08 17.33 -13.36
C GLU A 70 27.78 16.54 -13.25
N ALA A 71 27.84 15.22 -13.05
CA ALA A 71 26.65 14.42 -12.74
C ALA A 71 26.00 14.82 -11.40
N VAL A 72 26.78 15.14 -10.36
CA VAL A 72 26.24 15.65 -9.08
C VAL A 72 25.59 17.02 -9.26
N ARG A 73 26.19 17.91 -10.06
CA ARG A 73 25.61 19.23 -10.36
C ARG A 73 24.30 19.10 -11.15
N LEU A 74 24.28 18.23 -12.16
CA LEU A 74 23.09 17.97 -12.96
C LEU A 74 21.94 17.39 -12.12
N ARG A 75 22.23 16.48 -11.18
CA ARG A 75 21.23 15.97 -10.21
C ARG A 75 20.58 17.12 -9.44
N LYS A 76 21.38 17.95 -8.78
CA LYS A 76 20.89 19.10 -8.00
C LYS A 76 20.05 20.05 -8.83
N LEU A 77 20.40 20.27 -10.10
CA LEU A 77 19.65 21.14 -11.01
C LEU A 77 18.32 20.53 -11.43
N LEU A 78 18.29 19.22 -11.71
CA LEU A 78 17.04 18.51 -11.98
C LEU A 78 16.14 18.53 -10.73
N ASP A 79 16.69 18.24 -9.56
CA ASP A 79 15.95 18.24 -8.30
C ASP A 79 15.34 19.62 -8.02
N ALA A 80 16.15 20.68 -8.05
CA ALA A 80 15.68 22.05 -7.86
C ALA A 80 14.64 22.48 -8.91
N PHE A 81 14.81 22.08 -10.17
CA PHE A 81 13.83 22.37 -11.22
C PHE A 81 12.48 21.72 -10.93
N TYR A 82 12.45 20.45 -10.52
CA TYR A 82 11.20 19.75 -10.22
C TYR A 82 10.61 20.09 -8.84
N GLU A 83 11.39 20.70 -7.93
CA GLU A 83 10.91 21.24 -6.66
C GLU A 83 10.24 22.62 -6.82
N ASP A 84 10.78 23.48 -7.70
CA ASP A 84 10.32 24.86 -7.92
C ASP A 84 9.30 24.99 -9.06
N SER A 85 9.22 24.01 -9.97
CA SER A 85 8.30 24.04 -11.10
C SER A 85 6.85 23.82 -10.67
N GLN A 86 6.02 24.85 -10.80
CA GLN A 86 4.55 24.71 -10.75
C GLN A 86 3.96 24.04 -12.00
N GLN A 87 4.73 23.91 -13.09
CA GLN A 87 4.30 23.28 -14.33
C GLN A 87 4.63 21.78 -14.33
N THR A 88 3.63 20.95 -14.65
CA THR A 88 3.79 19.51 -14.86
C THR A 88 4.25 19.26 -16.30
N LEU A 89 5.49 18.85 -16.48
CA LEU A 89 5.98 18.35 -17.77
C LEU A 89 5.50 16.90 -18.00
N PRO A 90 5.21 16.46 -19.25
CA PRO A 90 4.76 15.09 -19.56
C PRO A 90 5.72 13.98 -19.13
N TYR A 91 7.00 14.29 -18.94
CA TYR A 91 7.99 13.40 -18.35
C TYR A 91 8.70 14.09 -17.19
N ARG A 92 8.97 13.32 -16.12
CA ARG A 92 9.99 13.67 -15.14
C ARG A 92 11.28 12.92 -15.48
N MET A 93 12.38 13.67 -15.52
CA MET A 93 13.73 13.16 -15.77
C MET A 93 14.52 13.14 -14.46
N SER A 94 15.12 12.00 -14.12
CA SER A 94 16.02 11.89 -12.96
C SER A 94 17.34 11.23 -13.33
N LEU A 95 18.41 11.58 -12.60
CA LEU A 95 19.74 10.98 -12.76
C LEU A 95 20.11 10.23 -11.47
N PRO A 96 19.91 8.91 -11.37
CA PRO A 96 20.18 8.15 -10.16
C PRO A 96 21.62 8.25 -9.67
N LYS A 97 21.84 8.10 -8.36
CA LYS A 97 23.19 7.99 -7.78
C LYS A 97 23.91 6.78 -8.38
N GLY A 98 25.20 6.92 -8.64
CA GLY A 98 26.03 5.84 -9.21
C GLY A 98 25.76 5.50 -10.68
N SER A 99 24.85 6.21 -11.34
CA SER A 99 24.51 6.00 -12.76
C SER A 99 24.67 7.27 -13.58
N TYR A 100 24.94 7.10 -14.87
CA TYR A 100 24.89 8.17 -15.88
C TYR A 100 23.67 8.04 -16.80
N ARG A 101 22.80 7.06 -16.55
CA ARG A 101 21.57 6.87 -17.32
C ARG A 101 20.47 7.78 -16.79
N ILE A 102 19.90 8.61 -17.67
CA ILE A 102 18.69 9.38 -17.38
C ILE A 102 17.52 8.41 -17.32
N ARG A 103 16.77 8.49 -16.22
CA ARG A 103 15.50 7.78 -16.07
C ARG A 103 14.37 8.72 -16.44
N PHE A 104 13.59 8.31 -17.43
CA PHE A 104 12.31 8.91 -17.76
C PHE A 104 11.20 8.22 -16.96
N SER A 105 10.37 8.99 -16.28
CA SER A 105 9.09 8.55 -15.72
C SER A 105 8.02 9.43 -16.35
N ARG A 106 7.03 8.83 -17.00
CA ARG A 106 5.92 9.58 -17.58
C ARG A 106 5.17 10.25 -16.43
N ASN A 107 4.98 11.55 -16.55
CA ASN A 107 4.03 12.29 -15.76
C ASN A 107 2.68 12.10 -16.48
N GLU A 108 2.15 10.88 -16.38
CA GLU A 108 0.70 10.76 -16.48
C GLU A 108 0.24 11.55 -15.26
N ASP A 109 -0.46 12.67 -15.44
CA ASP A 109 -1.16 13.33 -14.34
C ASP A 109 -2.17 12.28 -13.84
N ASN A 110 -1.72 11.38 -12.97
CA ASN A 110 -2.55 10.44 -12.26
C ASN A 110 -3.36 11.30 -11.29
N THR A 111 -4.48 11.78 -11.81
CA THR A 111 -5.45 12.59 -11.09
C THR A 111 -6.01 11.82 -9.90
N LEU A 112 -5.90 10.49 -9.90
CA LEU A 112 -6.27 9.61 -8.81
C LEU A 112 -5.05 9.15 -8.03
N THR A 113 -5.22 8.98 -6.72
CA THR A 113 -4.22 8.32 -5.87
C THR A 113 -4.06 6.88 -6.33
N SER A 114 -2.83 6.38 -6.39
CA SER A 114 -2.54 4.98 -6.72
C SER A 114 -1.73 4.30 -5.63
N GLY A 115 -1.86 2.98 -5.56
CA GLY A 115 -1.34 2.16 -4.49
C GLY A 115 0.02 1.53 -4.77
N ILE A 116 0.26 0.42 -4.10
CA ILE A 116 1.43 -0.43 -4.24
C ILE A 116 1.33 -1.20 -5.56
N GLY A 117 2.33 -1.06 -6.44
CA GLY A 117 2.37 -1.81 -7.70
C GLY A 117 2.63 -3.30 -7.46
N LEU A 118 1.65 -4.16 -7.77
CA LEU A 118 1.75 -5.61 -7.59
C LEU A 118 1.55 -6.34 -8.92
N LEU A 119 2.57 -7.07 -9.36
CA LEU A 119 2.46 -7.96 -10.51
C LEU A 119 2.13 -9.39 -10.06
N LEU A 120 1.00 -9.92 -10.49
CA LEU A 120 0.62 -11.33 -10.31
C LEU A 120 1.09 -12.18 -11.50
N VAL A 121 1.97 -13.14 -11.23
CA VAL A 121 2.46 -14.11 -12.22
C VAL A 121 2.05 -15.51 -11.83
N CYS A 122 1.16 -16.14 -12.60
CA CYS A 122 0.80 -17.54 -12.41
C CYS A 122 1.39 -18.41 -13.52
N GLN A 123 2.10 -19.46 -13.16
CA GLN A 123 2.82 -20.32 -14.10
C GLN A 123 2.76 -21.80 -13.73
N ALA A 124 3.13 -22.65 -14.69
CA ALA A 124 3.24 -24.09 -14.54
C ALA A 124 4.42 -24.61 -15.38
N PRO A 125 4.97 -25.82 -15.09
CA PRO A 125 6.03 -26.43 -15.88
C PRO A 125 5.67 -26.59 -17.37
N LYS A 126 6.70 -26.61 -18.24
CA LYS A 126 6.53 -26.75 -19.70
C LYS A 126 5.70 -27.97 -20.12
N HIS A 127 5.83 -29.07 -19.39
CA HIS A 127 5.15 -30.33 -19.65
C HIS A 127 4.01 -30.61 -18.65
N ALA A 128 3.44 -29.56 -18.05
CA ALA A 128 2.34 -29.70 -17.09
C ALA A 128 1.10 -30.34 -17.71
N SER A 129 0.39 -31.13 -16.90
CA SER A 129 -0.87 -31.75 -17.30
C SER A 129 -1.97 -30.73 -17.63
N LYS A 130 -2.99 -31.16 -18.38
CA LYS A 130 -4.16 -30.30 -18.69
C LYS A 130 -4.89 -29.86 -17.41
N SER A 131 -4.96 -30.72 -16.39
CA SER A 131 -5.59 -30.39 -15.11
C SER A 131 -4.80 -29.31 -14.36
N THR A 132 -3.47 -29.37 -14.36
CA THR A 132 -2.59 -28.34 -13.77
C THR A 132 -2.71 -27.00 -14.49
N LEU A 133 -2.72 -26.99 -15.82
CA LEU A 133 -2.90 -25.76 -16.59
C LEU A 133 -4.28 -25.10 -16.36
N THR A 134 -5.31 -25.92 -16.21
CA THR A 134 -6.67 -25.46 -15.88
C THR A 134 -6.71 -24.87 -14.47
N LEU A 135 -6.07 -25.55 -13.50
CA LEU A 135 -5.97 -25.09 -12.12
C LEU A 135 -5.20 -23.77 -12.01
N MET A 136 -4.05 -23.64 -12.66
CA MET A 136 -3.26 -22.41 -12.72
C MET A 136 -4.08 -21.24 -13.29
N SER A 137 -4.85 -21.49 -14.35
CA SER A 137 -5.72 -20.45 -14.94
C SER A 137 -6.85 -20.05 -13.99
N LYS A 138 -7.44 -21.00 -13.27
CA LYS A 138 -8.44 -20.73 -12.23
C LYS A 138 -7.84 -19.92 -11.08
N ILE A 139 -6.66 -20.29 -10.59
CA ILE A 139 -5.95 -19.54 -9.54
C ILE A 139 -5.66 -18.12 -9.97
N ARG A 140 -5.14 -17.91 -11.19
CA ARG A 140 -4.89 -16.57 -11.73
C ARG A 140 -6.16 -15.73 -11.76
N HIS A 141 -7.26 -16.28 -12.28
CA HIS A 141 -8.52 -15.56 -12.37
C HIS A 141 -9.08 -15.22 -10.98
N THR A 142 -9.11 -16.19 -10.05
CA THR A 142 -9.61 -15.95 -8.70
C THR A 142 -8.73 -14.96 -7.92
N LEU A 143 -7.41 -15.05 -8.02
CA LEU A 143 -6.53 -14.07 -7.37
C LEU A 143 -6.65 -12.69 -8.02
N SER A 144 -6.80 -12.60 -9.34
CA SER A 144 -7.06 -11.32 -10.02
C SER A 144 -8.29 -10.63 -9.44
N ASP A 145 -9.39 -11.37 -9.31
CA ASP A 145 -10.65 -10.88 -8.77
C ASP A 145 -10.51 -10.43 -7.31
N ARG A 146 -10.01 -11.31 -6.43
CA ARG A 146 -9.87 -11.03 -4.99
C ARG A 146 -8.90 -9.89 -4.70
N LEU A 147 -7.75 -9.87 -5.37
CA LEU A 147 -6.73 -8.84 -5.15
C LEU A 147 -7.18 -7.48 -5.70
N SER A 148 -8.01 -7.45 -6.76
CA SER A 148 -8.55 -6.19 -7.29
C SER A 148 -9.52 -5.47 -6.35
N CYS A 149 -10.06 -6.17 -5.35
CA CYS A 149 -10.90 -5.57 -4.31
C CYS A 149 -10.11 -4.67 -3.34
N PHE A 150 -8.77 -4.65 -3.40
CA PHE A 150 -7.93 -3.87 -2.51
C PHE A 150 -7.39 -2.61 -3.21
N HIS A 151 -8.04 -1.48 -2.96
CA HIS A 151 -7.75 -0.20 -3.63
C HIS A 151 -6.38 0.43 -3.32
N HIS A 152 -5.67 -0.09 -2.32
CA HIS A 152 -4.28 0.27 -2.05
C HIS A 152 -3.28 -0.55 -2.87
N LEU A 153 -3.75 -1.45 -3.74
CA LEU A 153 -2.94 -2.19 -4.70
C LEU A 153 -3.23 -1.69 -6.12
N GLU A 154 -2.16 -1.48 -6.88
CA GLU A 154 -2.21 -1.33 -8.33
C GLU A 154 -1.84 -2.69 -8.93
N LEU A 155 -2.87 -3.53 -9.12
CA LEU A 155 -2.71 -4.91 -9.57
C LEU A 155 -2.54 -4.99 -11.08
N MET A 156 -1.45 -5.60 -11.53
CA MET A 156 -1.30 -6.08 -12.90
C MET A 156 -1.25 -7.61 -12.90
N VAL A 157 -1.88 -8.22 -13.90
CA VAL A 157 -1.94 -9.68 -14.03
C VAL A 157 -1.27 -10.11 -15.32
N GLU A 158 -0.29 -11.01 -15.19
CA GLU A 158 0.44 -11.51 -16.33
C GLU A 158 -0.31 -12.64 -17.05
N HIS A 159 -0.54 -12.43 -18.35
CA HIS A 159 -1.27 -13.36 -19.21
C HIS A 159 -0.37 -14.09 -20.23
N LEU A 160 0.96 -13.94 -20.14
CA LEU A 160 1.89 -14.54 -21.11
C LEU A 160 1.70 -16.08 -21.25
N PRO A 161 1.83 -16.64 -22.47
CA PRO A 161 1.70 -18.07 -22.71
C PRO A 161 2.83 -18.90 -22.06
N LYS A 162 2.43 -20.08 -21.55
CA LYS A 162 3.10 -21.27 -20.96
C LYS A 162 4.64 -21.44 -20.92
N HIS A 163 5.48 -20.71 -21.67
CA HIS A 163 6.91 -21.04 -21.88
C HIS A 163 7.92 -19.90 -21.71
N GLN A 164 7.51 -18.63 -21.54
CA GLN A 164 8.50 -17.53 -21.48
C GLN A 164 9.09 -17.29 -20.08
N VAL A 165 8.37 -17.57 -18.99
CA VAL A 165 8.87 -17.31 -17.63
C VAL A 165 9.85 -18.39 -17.14
N ALA A 166 9.61 -19.66 -17.51
CA ALA A 166 10.41 -20.80 -17.03
C ALA A 166 11.73 -21.02 -17.80
N GLN A 167 11.88 -20.52 -19.04
CA GLN A 167 13.07 -20.80 -19.85
C GLN A 167 14.29 -19.90 -19.56
N LYS A 168 14.12 -18.79 -18.83
CA LYS A 168 15.20 -17.81 -18.63
C LYS A 168 15.63 -17.58 -17.19
N GLY A 169 15.05 -18.26 -16.21
CA GLY A 169 15.52 -18.24 -14.81
C GLY A 169 15.68 -16.86 -14.17
N SER A 170 15.14 -15.79 -14.77
CA SER A 170 15.50 -14.44 -14.38
C SER A 170 14.28 -13.54 -14.36
N ILE A 171 14.00 -13.09 -13.14
CA ILE A 171 13.12 -11.97 -12.77
C ILE A 171 13.47 -10.70 -13.58
N HIS A 172 14.64 -10.66 -14.23
CA HIS A 172 15.13 -9.59 -15.10
C HIS A 172 14.23 -9.21 -16.28
N PHE A 173 13.30 -10.06 -16.74
CA PHE A 173 12.47 -9.71 -17.90
C PHE A 173 11.20 -8.91 -17.56
N LEU A 174 10.71 -8.96 -16.31
CA LEU A 174 9.55 -8.17 -15.86
C LEU A 174 9.95 -6.73 -15.47
N ALA A 175 10.99 -6.21 -16.12
CA ALA A 175 11.69 -4.97 -15.79
C ALA A 175 10.93 -3.69 -16.15
N GLU A 176 9.64 -3.75 -16.50
CA GLU A 176 8.81 -2.55 -16.65
C GLU A 176 8.65 -1.85 -15.29
N LYS A 177 8.89 -0.53 -15.27
CA LYS A 177 9.00 0.30 -14.07
C LYS A 177 7.71 0.44 -13.23
N GLN A 178 6.64 -0.26 -13.59
CA GLN A 178 5.32 -0.05 -13.00
C GLN A 178 5.07 -0.87 -11.73
N HIS A 179 5.91 -1.87 -11.41
CA HIS A 179 5.64 -2.80 -10.30
C HIS A 179 6.69 -2.70 -9.19
N ASP A 180 6.24 -2.52 -7.95
CA ASP A 180 7.08 -2.54 -6.75
C ASP A 180 7.34 -3.98 -6.29
N TYR A 181 6.36 -4.86 -6.46
CA TYR A 181 6.37 -6.25 -6.00
C TYR A 181 5.92 -7.24 -7.08
N VAL A 182 6.41 -8.48 -6.97
CA VAL A 182 5.99 -9.60 -7.82
C VAL A 182 5.48 -10.73 -6.94
N LEU A 183 4.22 -11.10 -7.09
CA LEU A 183 3.62 -12.30 -6.53
C LEU A 183 3.65 -13.41 -7.59
N ARG A 184 4.59 -14.34 -7.43
CA ARG A 184 4.70 -15.52 -8.30
C ARG A 184 3.97 -16.69 -7.68
N VAL A 185 3.10 -17.32 -8.45
CA VAL A 185 2.39 -18.55 -8.11
C VAL A 185 2.74 -19.63 -9.13
N GLU A 186 3.28 -20.74 -8.66
CA GLU A 186 3.68 -21.89 -9.47
C GLU A 186 2.82 -23.11 -9.11
N VAL A 187 2.24 -23.73 -10.13
CA VAL A 187 1.40 -24.92 -9.98
C VAL A 187 2.09 -26.09 -10.65
N VAL A 188 2.39 -27.13 -9.88
CA VAL A 188 3.12 -28.32 -10.30
C VAL A 188 2.27 -29.56 -10.06
N ASP A 189 2.33 -30.54 -10.96
CA ASP A 189 1.71 -31.85 -10.76
C ASP A 189 2.35 -32.56 -9.55
N ASP A 190 1.53 -33.06 -8.64
CA ASP A 190 1.99 -33.88 -7.52
C ASP A 190 1.97 -35.37 -7.89
N ARG A 191 2.90 -36.14 -7.30
CA ARG A 191 3.06 -37.58 -7.58
C ARG A 191 1.83 -38.42 -7.19
N GLN A 192 1.00 -37.92 -6.28
CA GLN A 192 -0.22 -38.60 -5.81
C GLN A 192 -1.49 -38.14 -6.56
N GLY A 193 -1.35 -37.45 -7.70
CA GLY A 193 -2.48 -37.03 -8.55
C GLY A 193 -3.13 -35.69 -8.14
N GLY A 194 -2.58 -35.02 -7.13
CA GLY A 194 -2.92 -33.63 -6.78
C GLY A 194 -2.09 -32.60 -7.54
N CYS A 195 -2.13 -31.34 -7.09
CA CYS A 195 -1.23 -30.29 -7.54
C CYS A 195 -0.59 -29.60 -6.34
N LEU A 196 0.71 -29.33 -6.40
CA LEU A 196 1.38 -28.43 -5.46
C LEU A 196 1.26 -27.00 -5.97
N VAL A 197 0.74 -26.10 -5.15
CA VAL A 197 0.68 -24.66 -5.42
C VAL A 197 1.69 -23.96 -4.53
N SER A 198 2.75 -23.44 -5.11
CA SER A 198 3.79 -22.67 -4.40
C SER A 198 3.69 -21.20 -4.77
N SER A 199 3.71 -20.33 -3.77
CA SER A 199 3.62 -18.88 -3.94
C SER A 199 4.80 -18.18 -3.29
N VAL A 200 5.33 -17.15 -3.93
CA VAL A 200 6.45 -16.35 -3.45
C VAL A 200 6.18 -14.89 -3.74
N LEU A 201 6.32 -14.03 -2.72
CA LEU A 201 6.29 -12.58 -2.87
C LEU A 201 7.72 -12.04 -2.85
N ILE A 202 8.06 -11.24 -3.86
CA ILE A 202 9.41 -10.71 -4.06
C ILE A 202 9.33 -9.19 -4.16
N HIS A 203 10.17 -8.48 -3.41
CA HIS A 203 10.38 -7.05 -3.60
C HIS A 203 11.31 -6.83 -4.79
N ARG A 204 10.86 -6.08 -5.80
CA ARG A 204 11.57 -5.99 -7.09
C ARG A 204 12.93 -5.33 -6.97
N ILE A 205 13.06 -4.27 -6.16
CA ILE A 205 14.30 -3.48 -6.11
C ILE A 205 15.37 -4.23 -5.32
N SER A 206 15.05 -4.74 -4.13
CA SER A 206 16.02 -5.45 -3.30
C SER A 206 16.22 -6.92 -3.70
N GLN A 207 15.32 -7.48 -4.52
CA GLN A 207 15.24 -8.91 -4.84
C GLN A 207 15.02 -9.80 -3.60
N GLU A 208 14.58 -9.21 -2.49
CA GLU A 208 14.27 -9.93 -1.27
C GLU A 208 12.99 -10.76 -1.44
N ILE A 209 13.03 -12.02 -0.98
CA ILE A 209 11.84 -12.85 -0.83
C ILE A 209 11.20 -12.48 0.51
N LEU A 210 10.08 -11.76 0.45
CA LEU A 210 9.37 -11.30 1.64
C LEU A 210 8.51 -12.39 2.25
N TRP A 211 7.96 -13.27 1.42
CA TRP A 211 7.08 -14.35 1.87
C TRP A 211 7.06 -15.50 0.88
N SER A 212 6.87 -16.70 1.39
CA SER A 212 6.59 -17.88 0.56
C SER A 212 5.68 -18.85 1.28
N ASN A 213 4.86 -19.57 0.52
CA ASN A 213 3.98 -20.61 1.03
C ASN A 213 3.78 -21.70 -0.02
N SER A 214 3.55 -22.93 0.42
CA SER A 214 3.20 -24.04 -0.46
C SER A 214 2.00 -24.80 0.09
N THR A 215 1.05 -25.11 -0.77
CA THR A 215 -0.20 -25.80 -0.39
C THR A 215 -0.46 -26.94 -1.36
N LEU A 216 -0.68 -28.14 -0.81
CA LEU A 216 -1.09 -29.30 -1.59
C LEU A 216 -2.59 -29.22 -1.87
N VAL A 217 -2.95 -29.17 -3.15
CA VAL A 217 -4.34 -29.17 -3.61
C VAL A 217 -4.70 -30.58 -4.03
N SER A 218 -5.43 -31.27 -3.15
CA SER A 218 -5.93 -32.62 -3.40
C SER A 218 -6.99 -32.61 -4.53
N ALA A 219 -7.05 -33.69 -5.30
CA ALA A 219 -8.11 -33.88 -6.29
C ALA A 219 -9.50 -34.02 -5.62
N ASN A 220 -9.57 -34.61 -4.43
CA ASN A 220 -10.83 -34.94 -3.75
C ASN A 220 -11.48 -33.73 -3.07
N ASN A 221 -10.68 -32.83 -2.47
CA ASN A 221 -11.16 -31.64 -1.74
C ASN A 221 -10.66 -30.33 -2.38
N ARG A 222 -10.59 -30.30 -3.72
CA ARG A 222 -9.96 -29.20 -4.47
C ARG A 222 -10.51 -27.81 -4.10
N THR A 223 -11.81 -27.67 -3.91
CA THR A 223 -12.44 -26.39 -3.60
C THR A 223 -12.04 -25.88 -2.22
N GLU A 224 -12.14 -26.72 -1.19
CA GLU A 224 -11.79 -26.37 0.19
C GLU A 224 -10.30 -26.02 0.33
N SER A 225 -9.41 -26.84 -0.25
CA SER A 225 -7.97 -26.57 -0.20
C SER A 225 -7.59 -25.26 -0.91
N LEU A 226 -8.29 -24.91 -1.99
CA LEU A 226 -8.07 -23.64 -2.69
C LEU A 226 -8.58 -22.44 -1.88
N GLU A 227 -9.72 -22.56 -1.21
CA GLU A 227 -10.21 -21.48 -0.35
C GLU A 227 -9.26 -21.18 0.81
N VAL A 228 -8.72 -22.23 1.46
CA VAL A 228 -7.68 -22.07 2.48
C VAL A 228 -6.43 -21.40 1.90
N PHE A 229 -5.99 -21.81 0.71
CA PHE A 229 -4.87 -21.18 0.02
C PHE A 229 -5.10 -19.67 -0.22
N TYR A 230 -6.25 -19.29 -0.79
CA TYR A 230 -6.55 -17.89 -1.08
C TYR A 230 -6.66 -17.05 0.19
N LYS A 231 -7.37 -17.55 1.22
CA LYS A 231 -7.49 -16.84 2.51
C LYS A 231 -6.12 -16.59 3.12
N ASN A 232 -5.28 -17.62 3.21
CA ASN A 232 -3.94 -17.49 3.77
C ASN A 232 -3.08 -16.47 2.99
N LEU A 233 -3.13 -16.51 1.66
CA LEU A 233 -2.38 -15.60 0.81
C LEU A 233 -2.83 -14.15 0.99
N VAL A 234 -4.13 -13.86 0.83
CA VAL A 234 -4.68 -12.50 0.93
C VAL A 234 -4.42 -11.93 2.33
N ARG A 235 -4.65 -12.74 3.37
CA ARG A 235 -4.36 -12.37 4.75
C ARG A 235 -2.91 -11.94 4.96
N SER A 236 -1.97 -12.78 4.53
CA SER A 236 -0.55 -12.58 4.88
C SER A 236 0.02 -11.39 4.11
N LEU A 237 -0.41 -11.20 2.86
CA LEU A 237 0.21 -10.24 1.96
C LEU A 237 -0.50 -8.88 1.97
N VAL A 238 -1.83 -8.86 2.03
CA VAL A 238 -2.64 -7.69 1.63
C VAL A 238 -3.48 -7.11 2.76
N ALA A 239 -3.87 -7.88 3.79
CA ALA A 239 -4.87 -7.46 4.76
C ALA A 239 -4.65 -6.05 5.34
N ASP A 240 -5.36 -5.06 4.77
CA ASP A 240 -5.27 -3.63 5.07
C ASP A 240 -3.82 -3.08 5.02
N SER A 241 -3.62 -1.88 5.56
CA SER A 241 -2.34 -1.23 5.88
C SER A 241 -1.38 -2.11 6.70
N PHE A 242 -1.85 -3.25 7.22
CA PHE A 242 -1.12 -4.19 8.07
C PHE A 242 -0.62 -5.45 7.36
N GLY A 243 -1.03 -5.69 6.11
CA GLY A 243 -0.50 -6.79 5.32
C GLY A 243 1.01 -6.61 5.11
N LEU A 244 1.72 -7.70 4.83
CA LEU A 244 3.18 -7.64 4.63
C LEU A 244 3.60 -6.61 3.58
N LEU A 245 2.82 -6.43 2.51
CA LEU A 245 3.06 -5.41 1.49
C LEU A 245 2.99 -3.99 2.07
N GLY A 246 1.92 -3.68 2.80
CA GLY A 246 1.75 -2.38 3.46
C GLY A 246 2.86 -2.10 4.47
N GLN A 247 3.21 -3.10 5.30
CA GLN A 247 4.27 -2.97 6.29
C GLN A 247 5.64 -2.73 5.65
N HIS A 248 6.00 -3.54 4.66
CA HIS A 248 7.28 -3.42 3.98
C HIS A 248 7.38 -2.08 3.24
N TRP A 249 6.32 -1.68 2.53
CA TRP A 249 6.28 -0.42 1.80
C TRP A 249 6.36 0.79 2.76
N SER A 250 5.63 0.77 3.87
CA SER A 250 5.72 1.81 4.90
C SER A 250 7.12 1.93 5.50
N ASN A 251 7.78 0.80 5.79
CA ASN A 251 9.15 0.82 6.30
C ASN A 251 10.13 1.43 5.29
N PHE A 252 10.00 1.07 4.01
CA PHE A 252 10.80 1.65 2.93
C PHE A 252 10.62 3.17 2.85
N THR A 253 9.38 3.67 2.89
CA THR A 253 9.09 5.12 2.87
C THR A 253 9.61 5.85 4.11
N THR A 254 9.67 5.17 5.26
CA THR A 254 10.24 5.73 6.48
C THR A 254 11.75 5.91 6.37
N GLN A 255 12.44 4.99 5.67
CA GLN A 255 13.89 5.02 5.48
C GLN A 255 14.33 6.01 4.39
N GLU A 256 13.67 5.97 3.22
CA GLU A 256 14.03 6.81 2.06
C GLU A 256 13.35 8.20 2.09
N GLY A 257 12.35 8.38 2.96
CA GLY A 257 11.54 9.59 3.07
C GLY A 257 10.37 9.63 2.08
N LEU A 258 9.23 10.18 2.51
CA LEU A 258 8.01 10.29 1.71
C LEU A 258 8.18 11.09 0.40
N ASP A 259 9.15 12.00 0.36
CA ASP A 259 9.42 12.80 -0.84
C ASP A 259 10.04 11.99 -1.99
N SER A 260 10.58 10.81 -1.70
CA SER A 260 11.06 9.88 -2.71
C SER A 260 9.93 9.24 -3.52
N LEU A 261 8.70 9.22 -2.98
CA LEU A 261 7.54 8.63 -3.66
C LEU A 261 6.88 9.58 -4.67
N PRO A 262 6.32 9.05 -5.77
CA PRO A 262 5.37 9.76 -6.62
C PRO A 262 4.20 10.34 -5.82
N SER A 263 3.72 11.53 -6.20
CA SER A 263 2.68 12.24 -5.45
C SER A 263 1.39 11.44 -5.26
N GLN A 264 1.01 10.64 -6.27
CA GLN A 264 -0.17 9.79 -6.27
C GLN A 264 -0.07 8.62 -5.30
N GLN A 265 1.13 8.23 -4.87
CA GLN A 265 1.33 7.14 -3.90
C GLN A 265 1.44 7.65 -2.46
N ARG A 266 1.78 8.93 -2.26
CA ARG A 266 2.03 9.49 -0.93
C ARG A 266 0.82 9.42 0.01
N SER A 267 -0.40 9.52 -0.51
CA SER A 267 -1.61 9.45 0.32
C SER A 267 -1.70 8.11 1.06
N TRP A 268 -1.49 7.00 0.36
CA TRP A 268 -1.48 5.68 0.98
C TRP A 268 -0.30 5.51 1.94
N ALA A 269 0.89 6.02 1.60
CA ALA A 269 2.05 5.94 2.49
C ALA A 269 1.82 6.69 3.82
N TYR A 270 1.25 7.89 3.78
CA TYR A 270 0.84 8.62 4.98
C TYR A 270 -0.19 7.83 5.78
N LEU A 271 -1.22 7.30 5.10
CA LEU A 271 -2.28 6.59 5.79
C LEU A 271 -1.77 5.34 6.50
N ILE A 272 -0.99 4.50 5.81
CA ILE A 272 -0.41 3.29 6.39
C ILE A 272 0.49 3.65 7.58
N GLY A 273 1.28 4.71 7.46
CA GLY A 273 2.10 5.22 8.57
C GLY A 273 1.25 5.64 9.77
N LEU A 274 0.15 6.36 9.53
CA LEU A 274 -0.75 6.83 10.58
C LEU A 274 -1.47 5.68 11.27
N VAL A 275 -1.94 4.71 10.48
CA VAL A 275 -2.64 3.51 10.96
C VAL A 275 -1.70 2.66 11.83
N LYS A 276 -0.44 2.50 11.40
CA LYS A 276 0.59 1.76 12.15
C LYS A 276 1.01 2.46 13.43
N LYS A 277 1.22 3.78 13.36
CA LYS A 277 1.72 4.58 14.48
C LYS A 277 1.05 5.95 14.49
N PRO A 278 -0.14 6.05 15.12
CA PRO A 278 -0.89 7.30 15.16
C PRO A 278 -0.08 8.38 15.88
N SER A 279 -0.01 9.58 15.31
CA SER A 279 0.57 10.74 15.99
C SER A 279 0.02 12.04 15.42
N ALA A 280 -0.13 13.05 16.27
CA ALA A 280 -0.60 14.37 15.85
C ALA A 280 0.30 14.99 14.76
N LYS A 281 1.62 14.78 14.86
CA LYS A 281 2.59 15.27 13.87
C LYS A 281 2.37 14.63 12.50
N LEU A 282 2.24 13.30 12.44
CA LEU A 282 2.02 12.59 11.18
C LEU A 282 0.65 12.92 10.59
N ALA A 283 -0.38 12.97 11.43
CA ALA A 283 -1.74 13.36 11.06
C ALA A 283 -1.78 14.76 10.45
N LYS A 284 -1.08 15.74 11.06
CA LYS A 284 -0.98 17.10 10.53
C LYS A 284 -0.29 17.14 9.16
N ASN A 285 0.86 16.47 9.03
CA ASN A 285 1.57 16.41 7.76
C ASN A 285 0.72 15.76 6.66
N TYR A 286 -0.06 14.75 7.01
CA TYR A 286 -0.97 14.11 6.07
C TYR A 286 -2.13 15.05 5.67
N LEU A 287 -2.71 15.78 6.62
CA LEU A 287 -3.75 16.78 6.36
C LEU A 287 -3.27 17.85 5.38
N ASP A 288 -2.07 18.39 5.62
CA ASP A 288 -1.44 19.41 4.76
C ASP A 288 -1.26 18.88 3.32
N PHE A 289 -0.77 17.64 3.18
CA PHE A 289 -0.65 16.97 1.89
C PHE A 289 -2.01 16.78 1.19
N LEU A 290 -3.02 16.28 1.89
CA LEU A 290 -4.36 16.04 1.35
C LEU A 290 -5.02 17.35 0.90
N ASN A 291 -4.88 18.42 1.66
CA ASN A 291 -5.41 19.74 1.31
C ASN A 291 -4.82 20.25 0.00
N ILE A 292 -3.50 20.08 -0.21
CA ILE A 292 -2.85 20.45 -1.48
C ILE A 292 -3.35 19.55 -2.60
N ARG A 293 -3.42 18.24 -2.37
CA ARG A 293 -3.82 17.24 -3.38
C ARG A 293 -5.26 17.44 -3.84
N LEU A 294 -6.21 17.56 -2.92
CA LEU A 294 -7.63 17.70 -3.23
C LEU A 294 -7.96 19.07 -3.84
N ARG A 295 -7.19 20.12 -3.54
CA ARG A 295 -7.29 21.40 -4.27
C ARG A 295 -6.87 21.26 -5.72
N LYS A 296 -5.79 20.50 -5.99
CA LYS A 296 -5.25 20.29 -7.34
C LYS A 296 -6.08 19.27 -8.14
N TYR A 297 -6.57 18.22 -7.49
CA TYR A 297 -7.32 17.12 -8.09
C TYR A 297 -8.62 16.86 -7.31
N PRO A 298 -9.67 17.70 -7.50
CA PRO A 298 -10.92 17.60 -6.74
C PRO A 298 -11.75 16.34 -7.02
N GLN A 299 -11.37 15.54 -8.03
CA GLN A 299 -12.03 14.29 -8.39
C GLN A 299 -11.28 13.06 -7.84
N ASP A 300 -10.22 13.28 -7.04
CA ASP A 300 -9.48 12.19 -6.40
C ASP A 300 -10.24 11.62 -5.21
N TYR A 301 -11.23 10.78 -5.50
CA TYR A 301 -12.03 10.12 -4.48
C TYR A 301 -11.19 9.22 -3.56
N ILE A 302 -10.04 8.70 -4.01
CA ILE A 302 -9.16 7.90 -3.14
C ILE A 302 -8.44 8.81 -2.13
N ALA A 303 -8.03 10.02 -2.53
CA ALA A 303 -7.53 11.01 -1.56
C ALA A 303 -8.64 11.46 -0.58
N TYR A 304 -9.90 11.55 -1.02
CA TYR A 304 -11.03 11.77 -0.11
C TYR A 304 -11.24 10.63 0.89
N ALA A 305 -10.97 9.38 0.50
CA ALA A 305 -10.93 8.23 1.42
C ALA A 305 -9.86 8.44 2.49
N GLY A 306 -8.66 8.86 2.05
CA GLY A 306 -7.57 9.25 2.93
C GLY A 306 -7.94 10.35 3.93
N TYR A 307 -8.59 11.42 3.44
CA TYR A 307 -9.08 12.52 4.26
C TYR A 307 -10.13 12.07 5.27
N SER A 308 -11.11 11.30 4.84
CA SER A 308 -12.18 10.80 5.73
C SER A 308 -11.61 9.87 6.80
N HIS A 309 -10.60 9.06 6.45
CA HIS A 309 -9.93 8.21 7.42
C HIS A 309 -9.12 9.01 8.43
N LEU A 310 -8.36 10.00 7.96
CA LEU A 310 -7.65 10.94 8.83
C LEU A 310 -8.62 11.65 9.79
N ALA A 311 -9.79 12.02 9.30
CA ALA A 311 -10.86 12.61 10.08
C ALA A 311 -11.32 11.67 11.21
N PHE A 312 -11.46 10.37 10.93
CA PHE A 312 -11.73 9.37 11.98
C PHE A 312 -10.61 9.29 13.02
N TYR A 313 -9.33 9.28 12.61
CA TYR A 313 -8.21 9.29 13.55
C TYR A 313 -8.14 10.58 14.38
N ASP A 314 -8.38 11.73 13.76
CA ASP A 314 -8.45 13.02 14.45
C ASP A 314 -9.51 13.01 15.57
N LEU A 315 -10.69 12.42 15.28
CA LEU A 315 -11.78 12.28 16.24
C LEU A 315 -11.43 11.28 17.36
N VAL A 316 -11.03 10.05 17.01
CA VAL A 316 -10.76 8.97 17.98
C VAL A 316 -9.55 9.28 18.87
N PHE A 317 -8.50 9.86 18.30
CA PHE A 317 -7.30 10.23 19.04
C PHE A 317 -7.31 11.68 19.54
N ASN A 318 -8.38 12.43 19.29
CA ASN A 318 -8.54 13.83 19.68
C ASN A 318 -7.29 14.67 19.36
N PHE A 319 -6.84 14.63 18.10
CA PHE A 319 -5.67 15.42 17.68
C PHE A 319 -6.00 16.91 17.53
N GLY A 320 -7.27 17.26 17.30
CA GLY A 320 -7.75 18.64 17.20
C GLY A 320 -7.31 19.33 15.92
N LEU A 321 -7.21 18.58 14.81
CA LEU A 321 -6.75 19.07 13.52
C LEU A 321 -7.88 19.52 12.60
N MET A 322 -9.10 19.01 12.80
CA MET A 322 -10.22 19.24 11.88
C MET A 322 -11.45 19.76 12.63
N ASP A 323 -11.87 20.97 12.27
CA ASP A 323 -13.04 21.64 12.84
C ASP A 323 -14.30 21.25 12.07
N GLU A 324 -14.63 19.96 12.13
CA GLU A 324 -15.83 19.41 11.52
C GLU A 324 -16.61 18.57 12.53
N SER A 325 -17.90 18.84 12.63
CA SER A 325 -18.85 18.06 13.42
C SER A 325 -19.04 16.65 12.87
N LEU A 326 -19.56 15.74 13.70
CA LEU A 326 -19.84 14.37 13.28
C LEU A 326 -20.91 14.29 12.18
N ASP A 327 -21.90 15.18 12.21
CA ASP A 327 -22.96 15.23 11.20
C ASP A 327 -22.40 15.71 9.85
N GLU A 328 -21.57 16.76 9.82
CA GLU A 328 -20.90 17.22 8.58
C GLU A 328 -20.05 16.10 7.95
N ARG A 329 -19.34 15.33 8.79
CA ARG A 329 -18.55 14.16 8.36
C ARG A 329 -19.44 13.07 7.76
N CYS A 330 -20.59 12.78 8.39
CA CYS A 330 -21.56 11.81 7.87
C CYS A 330 -22.14 12.25 6.53
N GLU A 331 -22.59 13.50 6.41
CA GLU A 331 -23.21 14.03 5.19
C GLU A 331 -22.24 13.98 4.01
N ARG A 332 -20.98 14.36 4.22
CA ARG A 332 -19.95 14.26 3.19
C ARG A 332 -19.73 12.81 2.75
N LEU A 333 -19.56 11.88 3.70
CA LEU A 333 -19.36 10.46 3.35
C LEU A 333 -20.59 9.88 2.65
N LEU A 334 -21.80 10.24 3.08
CA LEU A 334 -23.03 9.79 2.44
C LEU A 334 -23.08 10.21 0.96
N LYS A 335 -22.69 11.45 0.66
CA LYS A 335 -22.59 11.93 -0.72
C LYS A 335 -21.59 11.10 -1.54
N ILE A 336 -20.40 10.86 -0.98
CA ILE A 336 -19.34 10.09 -1.66
C ILE A 336 -19.76 8.63 -1.87
N VAL A 337 -20.40 8.00 -0.89
CA VAL A 337 -20.97 6.64 -1.03
C VAL A 337 -22.03 6.61 -2.15
N GLY A 338 -22.84 7.66 -2.28
CA GLY A 338 -23.78 7.79 -3.39
C GLY A 338 -23.11 7.88 -4.76
N GLU A 339 -21.95 8.54 -4.86
CA GLU A 339 -21.16 8.68 -6.08
C GLU A 339 -20.30 7.43 -6.38
N HIS A 340 -19.87 6.71 -5.35
CA HIS A 340 -18.98 5.54 -5.41
C HIS A 340 -19.52 4.36 -4.59
N PRO A 341 -20.68 3.78 -4.96
CA PRO A 341 -21.41 2.81 -4.12
C PRO A 341 -20.71 1.45 -3.96
N THR A 342 -19.73 1.14 -4.81
CA THR A 342 -18.96 -0.12 -4.74
C THR A 342 -17.71 -0.01 -3.89
N TYR A 343 -17.39 1.18 -3.36
CA TYR A 343 -16.21 1.40 -2.55
C TYR A 343 -16.51 1.02 -1.09
N ASP A 344 -16.04 -0.18 -0.72
CA ASP A 344 -16.21 -0.80 0.59
C ASP A 344 -15.77 0.11 1.74
N PHE A 345 -14.61 0.76 1.60
CA PHE A 345 -14.03 1.60 2.64
C PHE A 345 -14.95 2.76 3.07
N PHE A 346 -15.51 3.50 2.12
CA PHE A 346 -16.42 4.62 2.43
C PHE A 346 -17.69 4.13 3.11
N THR A 347 -18.19 3.00 2.66
CA THR A 347 -19.40 2.38 3.19
C THR A 347 -19.19 1.94 4.65
N VAL A 348 -18.09 1.27 4.95
CA VAL A 348 -17.74 0.88 6.33
C VAL A 348 -17.56 2.11 7.21
N LEU A 349 -16.80 3.10 6.76
CA LEU A 349 -16.51 4.30 7.55
C LEU A 349 -17.79 5.11 7.84
N LEU A 350 -18.70 5.23 6.87
CA LEU A 350 -20.01 5.83 7.09
C LEU A 350 -20.80 5.05 8.15
N GLY A 351 -20.77 3.73 8.11
CA GLY A 351 -21.38 2.89 9.14
C GLY A 351 -20.81 3.13 10.54
N VAL A 352 -19.49 3.30 10.66
CA VAL A 352 -18.83 3.66 11.92
C VAL A 352 -19.27 5.03 12.41
N TYR A 353 -19.36 6.04 11.53
CA TYR A 353 -19.84 7.37 11.94
C TYR A 353 -21.32 7.38 12.31
N CYS A 354 -22.17 6.63 11.59
CA CYS A 354 -23.57 6.43 11.99
C CYS A 354 -23.66 5.85 13.40
N PHE A 355 -22.81 4.88 13.74
CA PHE A 355 -22.74 4.31 15.08
C PHE A 355 -22.35 5.37 16.12
N MET A 356 -21.29 6.14 15.85
CA MET A 356 -20.84 7.24 16.73
C MET A 356 -21.91 8.32 16.91
N ALA A 357 -22.76 8.54 15.90
CA ALA A 357 -23.86 9.50 15.92
C ALA A 357 -25.15 8.93 16.54
N GLY A 358 -25.14 7.69 17.06
CA GLY A 358 -26.31 7.03 17.63
C GLY A 358 -27.33 6.54 16.58
N LYS A 359 -27.01 6.60 15.29
CA LYS A 359 -27.85 6.15 14.16
C LYS A 359 -27.67 4.65 13.93
N TYR A 360 -28.00 3.83 14.94
CA TYR A 360 -27.64 2.41 14.99
C TYR A 360 -28.22 1.53 13.87
N LYS A 361 -29.44 1.81 13.42
CA LYS A 361 -30.05 1.08 12.30
C LYS A 361 -29.26 1.27 11.01
N ASP A 362 -28.88 2.51 10.72
CA ASP A 362 -28.12 2.87 9.53
C ASP A 362 -26.70 2.30 9.62
N ALA A 363 -26.08 2.40 10.80
CA ALA A 363 -24.76 1.84 11.06
C ALA A 363 -24.67 0.35 10.68
N LYS A 364 -25.66 -0.45 11.11
CA LYS A 364 -25.73 -1.87 10.79
C LYS A 364 -25.85 -2.12 9.29
N VAL A 365 -26.72 -1.40 8.59
CA VAL A 365 -26.92 -1.55 7.14
C VAL A 365 -25.64 -1.24 6.37
N TYR A 366 -24.97 -0.13 6.69
CA TYR A 366 -23.74 0.26 6.00
C TYR A 366 -22.59 -0.70 6.28
N LEU A 367 -22.40 -1.14 7.54
CA LEU A 367 -21.35 -2.11 7.87
C LEU A 367 -21.57 -3.48 7.21
N GLU A 368 -22.81 -3.99 7.22
CA GLU A 368 -23.16 -5.25 6.52
C GLU A 368 -22.94 -5.13 5.00
N THR A 369 -23.19 -3.95 4.44
CA THR A 369 -22.94 -3.68 3.01
C THR A 369 -21.45 -3.63 2.72
N GLY A 370 -20.66 -2.93 3.54
CA GLY A 370 -19.21 -2.83 3.38
C GLY A 370 -18.50 -4.19 3.44
N VAL A 371 -18.87 -5.04 4.40
CA VAL A 371 -18.37 -6.43 4.49
C VAL A 371 -18.71 -7.24 3.23
N ARG A 372 -19.89 -7.01 2.65
CA ARG A 372 -20.33 -7.72 1.44
C ARG A 372 -19.62 -7.24 0.17
N LEU A 373 -19.32 -5.95 0.09
CA LEU A 373 -18.58 -5.35 -1.03
C LEU A 373 -17.16 -5.91 -1.12
N ASN A 374 -16.52 -6.17 0.03
CA ASN A 374 -15.18 -6.76 0.08
C ASN A 374 -15.09 -7.82 1.19
N PRO A 375 -15.56 -9.06 0.93
CA PRO A 375 -15.55 -10.13 1.92
C PRO A 375 -14.14 -10.66 2.21
N TYR A 376 -13.15 -10.23 1.43
CA TYR A 376 -11.75 -10.64 1.59
C TYR A 376 -10.99 -9.72 2.54
N ASN A 377 -11.53 -8.55 2.85
CA ASN A 377 -10.97 -7.65 3.85
C ASN A 377 -11.53 -7.98 5.24
N THR A 378 -10.80 -8.83 5.96
CA THR A 378 -11.17 -9.29 7.29
C THR A 378 -11.26 -8.15 8.33
N CYS A 379 -10.63 -6.99 8.10
CA CYS A 379 -10.76 -5.82 8.98
C CYS A 379 -12.21 -5.30 9.06
N TRP A 380 -12.96 -5.35 7.96
CA TRP A 380 -14.37 -4.97 7.95
C TRP A 380 -15.22 -5.87 8.84
N GLY A 381 -14.86 -7.15 8.94
CA GLY A 381 -15.46 -8.07 9.89
C GLY A 381 -15.23 -7.65 11.35
N PHE A 382 -14.02 -7.19 11.70
CA PHE A 382 -13.75 -6.66 13.04
C PHE A 382 -14.53 -5.38 13.35
N PHE A 383 -14.61 -4.43 12.42
CA PHE A 383 -15.43 -3.23 12.61
C PHE A 383 -16.92 -3.58 12.79
N TYR A 384 -17.46 -4.44 11.94
CA TYR A 384 -18.84 -4.88 12.04
C TYR A 384 -19.11 -5.63 13.36
N GLY A 385 -18.27 -6.60 13.72
CA GLY A 385 -18.39 -7.36 14.96
C GLY A 385 -18.26 -6.48 16.21
N GLY A 386 -17.33 -5.53 16.21
CA GLY A 386 -17.16 -4.57 17.30
C GLY A 386 -18.37 -3.64 17.46
N VAL A 387 -18.90 -3.09 16.36
CA VAL A 387 -20.10 -2.24 16.41
C VAL A 387 -21.32 -3.02 16.89
N LEU A 388 -21.54 -4.26 16.39
CA LEU A 388 -22.59 -5.13 16.90
C LEU A 388 -22.47 -5.34 18.42
N PHE A 389 -21.25 -5.58 18.91
CA PHE A 389 -20.99 -5.77 20.33
C PHE A 389 -21.40 -4.54 21.15
N PHE A 390 -20.95 -3.35 20.75
CA PHE A 390 -21.27 -2.10 21.46
C PHE A 390 -22.73 -1.65 21.29
N MET A 391 -23.43 -2.12 20.26
CA MET A 391 -24.87 -1.94 20.10
C MET A 391 -25.72 -2.88 20.97
N GLY A 392 -25.10 -3.80 21.70
CA GLY A 392 -25.78 -4.75 22.58
C GLY A 392 -26.02 -6.14 21.97
N GLU A 393 -25.76 -6.36 20.67
CA GLU A 393 -25.75 -7.69 20.03
C GLU A 393 -24.43 -8.42 20.34
N ARG A 394 -24.10 -8.57 21.64
CA ARG A 394 -22.78 -8.98 22.13
C ARG A 394 -22.34 -10.35 21.64
N GLU A 395 -23.19 -11.39 21.74
CA GLU A 395 -22.83 -12.73 21.28
C GLU A 395 -22.58 -12.78 19.77
N LYS A 396 -23.42 -12.07 19.00
CA LYS A 396 -23.27 -11.98 17.54
C LYS A 396 -21.97 -11.26 17.17
N GLY A 397 -21.68 -10.13 17.82
CA GLY A 397 -20.44 -9.38 17.61
C GLY A 397 -19.20 -10.23 17.86
N ILE A 398 -19.16 -10.95 18.99
CA ILE A 398 -18.07 -11.86 19.33
C ILE A 398 -17.98 -13.06 18.38
N SER A 399 -19.09 -13.60 17.91
CA SER A 399 -19.07 -14.66 16.89
C SER A 399 -18.38 -14.20 15.60
N VAL A 400 -18.68 -12.99 15.13
CA VAL A 400 -18.04 -12.41 13.93
C VAL A 400 -16.55 -12.18 14.17
N ILE A 401 -16.17 -11.61 15.32
CA ILE A 401 -14.76 -11.37 15.68
C ILE A 401 -13.99 -12.69 15.76
N ASN A 402 -14.57 -13.73 16.37
CA ASN A 402 -13.95 -15.05 16.46
C ASN A 402 -13.76 -15.70 15.09
N GLU A 403 -14.69 -15.51 14.15
CA GLU A 403 -14.52 -15.96 12.77
C GLU A 403 -13.36 -15.24 12.09
N CYS A 404 -13.24 -13.93 12.28
CA CYS A 404 -12.11 -13.14 11.80
C CYS A 404 -10.77 -13.61 12.43
N ASN A 405 -10.76 -13.93 13.72
CA ASN A 405 -9.57 -14.41 14.44
C ASN A 405 -9.11 -15.81 13.95
N LYS A 406 -10.05 -16.73 13.66
CA LYS A 406 -9.72 -18.02 13.02
C LYS A 406 -8.98 -17.80 11.71
N ASP A 407 -9.43 -16.78 10.97
CA ASP A 407 -8.80 -16.39 9.73
C ASP A 407 -7.46 -15.68 9.99
N PHE A 408 -7.18 -15.01 11.12
CA PHE A 408 -5.92 -14.27 11.34
C PHE A 408 -4.72 -15.05 11.91
N GLY A 409 -4.93 -16.08 12.75
CA GLY A 409 -3.84 -16.80 13.43
C GLY A 409 -2.94 -15.92 14.33
N ASP A 410 -1.83 -16.46 14.85
CA ASP A 410 -0.95 -15.75 15.80
C ASP A 410 0.08 -14.80 15.15
N SER A 411 0.20 -14.76 13.81
CA SER A 411 1.41 -14.23 13.14
C SER A 411 1.37 -12.75 12.74
N HIS A 412 0.27 -12.02 12.96
CA HIS A 412 0.22 -10.58 12.70
C HIS A 412 -0.45 -9.86 13.86
N ALA A 413 0.25 -8.86 14.41
CA ALA A 413 -0.27 -8.02 15.48
C ALA A 413 -1.39 -7.14 14.92
N LEU A 414 -2.64 -7.58 15.10
CA LEU A 414 -3.80 -6.70 14.98
C LEU A 414 -3.57 -5.50 15.90
N PRO A 415 -3.93 -4.28 15.49
CA PRO A 415 -3.99 -3.16 16.40
C PRO A 415 -4.78 -3.52 17.66
N GLY A 416 -4.25 -3.15 18.82
CA GLY A 416 -4.80 -3.58 20.11
C GLY A 416 -6.29 -3.30 20.23
N TYR A 417 -6.79 -2.18 19.70
CA TYR A 417 -8.20 -1.81 19.80
C TYR A 417 -9.20 -2.81 19.18
N TYR A 418 -8.79 -3.65 18.22
CA TYR A 418 -9.65 -4.72 17.71
C TYR A 418 -9.95 -5.81 18.75
N LEU A 419 -9.10 -5.94 19.78
CA LEU A 419 -9.26 -6.90 20.87
C LEU A 419 -10.19 -6.39 21.97
N LEU A 420 -10.60 -5.12 21.94
CA LEU A 420 -11.39 -4.52 23.00
C LEU A 420 -12.74 -5.22 23.23
N PRO A 421 -13.53 -5.57 22.19
CA PRO A 421 -14.79 -6.32 22.41
C PRO A 421 -14.54 -7.68 23.06
N GLU A 422 -13.51 -8.41 22.62
CA GLU A 422 -13.15 -9.73 23.16
C GLU A 422 -12.68 -9.63 24.63
N PHE A 423 -11.88 -8.62 24.95
CA PHE A 423 -11.50 -8.31 26.33
C PHE A 423 -12.72 -8.04 27.21
N LEU A 424 -13.63 -7.16 26.79
CA LEU A 424 -14.85 -6.84 27.54
C LEU A 424 -15.76 -8.06 27.71
N TYR A 425 -15.88 -8.89 26.67
CA TYR A 425 -16.64 -10.13 26.73
C TYR A 425 -16.08 -11.09 27.78
N HIS A 426 -14.77 -11.33 27.80
CA HIS A 426 -14.15 -12.19 28.80
C HIS A 426 -14.16 -11.60 30.21
N LEU A 427 -14.12 -10.27 30.30
CA LEU A 427 -14.31 -9.57 31.57
C LEU A 427 -15.70 -9.84 32.14
N ASP A 428 -16.74 -9.90 31.30
CA ASP A 428 -18.11 -10.23 31.71
C ASP A 428 -18.33 -11.70 32.05
N GLN A 429 -17.61 -12.61 31.41
CA GLN A 429 -17.63 -14.04 31.73
C GLN A 429 -16.81 -14.42 32.96
N GLU A 430 -16.14 -13.45 33.60
CA GLU A 430 -15.23 -13.67 34.73
C GLU A 430 -14.15 -14.73 34.42
N ASP A 431 -13.59 -14.71 33.19
CA ASP A 431 -12.49 -15.59 32.78
C ASP A 431 -11.13 -14.90 33.02
N PRO A 432 -10.49 -15.08 34.20
CA PRO A 432 -9.31 -14.32 34.57
C PRO A 432 -8.10 -14.59 33.67
N GLN A 433 -7.99 -15.80 33.09
CA GLN A 433 -6.86 -16.16 32.24
C GLN A 433 -6.95 -15.43 30.89
N LYS A 434 -8.13 -15.39 30.28
CA LYS A 434 -8.31 -14.68 29.01
C LYS A 434 -8.29 -13.17 29.16
N VAL A 435 -8.85 -12.64 30.25
CA VAL A 435 -8.77 -11.20 30.57
C VAL A 435 -7.31 -10.76 30.70
N LEU A 436 -6.50 -11.53 31.43
CA LEU A 436 -5.06 -11.28 31.56
C LEU A 436 -4.36 -11.30 30.19
N GLN A 437 -4.61 -12.34 29.38
CA GLN A 437 -4.03 -12.51 28.06
C GLN A 437 -4.36 -11.33 27.12
N MET A 438 -5.63 -10.91 27.08
CA MET A 438 -6.07 -9.84 26.20
C MET A 438 -5.69 -8.45 26.74
N GLY A 439 -5.76 -8.24 28.05
CA GLY A 439 -5.33 -7.00 28.71
C GLY A 439 -3.84 -6.70 28.47
N MET A 440 -2.99 -7.73 28.49
CA MET A 440 -1.58 -7.61 28.11
C MET A 440 -1.40 -7.23 26.63
N LYS A 441 -2.15 -7.85 25.71
CA LYS A 441 -2.12 -7.51 24.28
C LYS A 441 -2.61 -6.08 23.99
N LEU A 442 -3.53 -5.58 24.82
CA LEU A 442 -4.04 -4.20 24.77
C LEU A 442 -3.08 -3.18 25.41
N GLY A 443 -2.02 -3.63 26.09
CA GLY A 443 -1.11 -2.75 26.84
C GLY A 443 -1.77 -2.04 28.03
N LEU A 444 -2.85 -2.62 28.58
CA LEU A 444 -3.58 -2.06 29.71
C LEU A 444 -2.91 -2.46 31.03
N SER A 445 -2.78 -1.53 31.97
CA SER A 445 -2.36 -1.83 33.34
C SER A 445 -3.46 -2.57 34.12
N THR A 446 -3.09 -3.25 35.20
CA THR A 446 -4.05 -3.93 36.09
C THR A 446 -5.05 -2.96 36.73
N GLU A 447 -4.64 -1.71 37.00
CA GLU A 447 -5.54 -0.66 37.49
C GLU A 447 -6.59 -0.28 36.44
N GLN A 448 -6.17 -0.13 35.18
CA GLN A 448 -7.10 0.14 34.07
C GLN A 448 -8.10 -1.01 33.86
N TRP A 449 -7.73 -2.26 34.16
CA TRP A 449 -8.68 -3.39 34.09
C TRP A 449 -9.78 -3.26 35.14
N SER A 450 -9.41 -2.89 36.37
CA SER A 450 -10.37 -2.68 37.46
C SER A 450 -11.32 -1.53 37.16
N ASP A 451 -10.82 -0.43 36.61
CA ASP A 451 -11.66 0.72 36.23
C ASP A 451 -12.63 0.38 35.09
N ILE A 452 -12.16 -0.32 34.05
CA ILE A 452 -13.04 -0.79 32.96
C ILE A 452 -14.10 -1.76 33.51
N GLY A 453 -13.71 -2.64 34.44
CA GLY A 453 -14.63 -3.55 35.12
C GLY A 453 -15.71 -2.81 35.92
N ALA A 454 -15.38 -1.69 36.56
CA ALA A 454 -16.33 -0.86 37.28
C ALA A 454 -17.30 -0.10 36.35
N LEU A 455 -16.89 0.18 35.11
CA LEU A 455 -17.66 0.92 34.11
C LEU A 455 -18.49 0.03 33.17
N LYS A 456 -18.54 -1.29 33.37
CA LYS A 456 -19.23 -2.26 32.47
C LYS A 456 -20.67 -1.91 32.08
N SER A 457 -21.36 -1.18 32.94
CA SER A 457 -22.76 -0.75 32.74
C SER A 457 -22.92 0.75 32.47
N HIS A 458 -21.81 1.48 32.32
CA HIS A 458 -21.81 2.92 32.10
C HIS A 458 -22.00 3.24 30.61
N PRO A 459 -22.83 4.23 30.24
CA PRO A 459 -23.00 4.66 28.85
C PRO A 459 -21.68 5.06 28.17
N ASP A 460 -20.77 5.66 28.93
CA ASP A 460 -19.48 6.14 28.44
C ASP A 460 -18.37 5.06 28.42
N LEU A 461 -18.70 3.78 28.64
CA LEU A 461 -17.73 2.68 28.66
C LEU A 461 -16.85 2.68 27.40
N LEU A 462 -17.44 2.87 26.23
CA LEU A 462 -16.70 2.90 24.97
C LEU A 462 -15.67 4.04 24.95
N GLU A 463 -16.09 5.24 25.35
CA GLU A 463 -15.20 6.41 25.39
C GLU A 463 -14.07 6.23 26.41
N TYR A 464 -14.39 5.66 27.57
CA TYR A 464 -13.39 5.33 28.58
C TYR A 464 -12.37 4.30 28.08
N CYS A 465 -12.84 3.20 27.48
CA CYS A 465 -11.99 2.17 26.92
C CYS A 465 -11.06 2.73 25.84
N TRP A 466 -11.56 3.60 24.96
CA TRP A 466 -10.73 4.28 23.97
C TRP A 466 -9.65 5.15 24.62
N ARG A 467 -10.00 5.94 25.65
CA ARG A 467 -9.03 6.74 26.41
C ARG A 467 -7.99 5.88 27.13
N ALA A 468 -8.39 4.72 27.65
CA ALA A 468 -7.51 3.81 28.40
C ALA A 468 -6.51 3.09 27.48
N VAL A 469 -6.93 2.68 26.29
CA VAL A 469 -6.08 1.98 25.29
C VAL A 469 -5.23 2.97 24.49
N LYS A 470 -5.66 4.23 24.37
CA LYS A 470 -4.97 5.29 23.60
C LYS A 470 -3.48 5.44 23.94
N PRO A 471 -3.02 5.51 25.20
CA PRO A 471 -1.59 5.59 25.53
C PRO A 471 -0.78 4.43 24.97
N ALA A 472 -1.29 3.19 25.07
CA ALA A 472 -0.62 1.99 24.55
C ALA A 472 -0.53 2.02 23.02
N LEU A 473 -1.55 2.55 22.33
CA LEU A 473 -1.56 2.70 20.87
C LEU A 473 -0.64 3.82 20.36
N LEU A 474 -0.31 4.79 21.20
CA LEU A 474 0.57 5.93 20.86
C LEU A 474 2.03 5.69 21.26
N GLN A 475 2.33 4.62 22.01
CA GLN A 475 3.69 4.29 22.42
C GLN A 475 4.53 3.71 21.26
N PRO A 476 5.85 3.97 21.25
CA PRO A 476 6.69 3.78 20.09
C PRO A 476 6.94 2.35 19.60
#